data_AF-A0A369GV61-F1
#
_entry.id   AF-A0A369GV61-F1
#
_cell.length_a   1.000
_cell.length_b   1.000
_cell.length_c   1.000
_cell.angle_alpha   90.00
_cell.angle_beta   90.00
_cell.angle_gamma   90.00
#
_symmetry.space_group_name_H-M   'P 1'
#
loop_
_entity.id
_entity.type
_entity.pdbx_description
1 polymer ?
#
loop_
_entity_poly.entity_id
_entity_poly.type
_entity_poly.pdbx_seq_one_letter_code
_entity_poly.pdbx_strand_id
1 'polypeptide(L)'
;MALTPEQVALVKSTAPLLAQRGKAITTTFYQRMLSARPELNNIFSVRHQRDGAQQAALASAVVAYAAHIDNLPLLAGAVDRIAQRHASLVVQPEQYAVIGEFLIAAFAEVLGDEVLTPAIADAWAAAYNQLADVFIQRERELYDQVADWRGWRVFCVDHKETEAEDIVNLYLRPVDGRLPLPRFRPGQYVSARIRIPELHGFFQSRQFSLSSAPREGMDLYRVSVKREDDSTTAVAGLVSNKLHDDFDEGDELELSAPRGEFFLDEKHEDSAVVLLSLGVGATPLMSILQSIVDGPTKRSVSWVHGARHCEAVCFGDDVRAIAVRHANVRPLIFVKKVEEGDQQGRDYDVKGRLSMDRAAAKGALHLDDVAAGYYLCGPAEWMVQTRAWLGEKGVDSERIHLELFNVGDVNTHV
;
A
#
# COMPACT_ATOMS: atom_id res chain seq x y z
N MET A 1 -22.58 -9.34 16.21
CA MET A 1 -23.94 -9.96 16.27
C MET A 1 -24.56 -10.02 14.88
N ALA A 2 -25.50 -10.94 14.62
CA ALA A 2 -26.22 -10.95 13.34
C ALA A 2 -27.27 -9.82 13.30
N LEU A 3 -27.33 -9.09 12.18
CA LEU A 3 -28.33 -8.05 11.95
C LEU A 3 -29.72 -8.67 11.74
N THR A 4 -30.76 -7.97 12.19
CA THR A 4 -32.13 -8.38 11.88
C THR A 4 -32.48 -8.07 10.42
N PRO A 5 -33.44 -8.79 9.80
CA PRO A 5 -33.90 -8.46 8.44
C PRO A 5 -34.39 -7.02 8.29
N GLU A 6 -34.98 -6.46 9.34
CA GLU A 6 -35.42 -5.07 9.38
C GLU A 6 -34.24 -4.10 9.36
N GLN A 7 -33.21 -4.33 10.19
CA GLN A 7 -32.00 -3.51 10.20
C GLN A 7 -31.29 -3.55 8.85
N VAL A 8 -31.20 -4.73 8.21
CA VAL A 8 -30.63 -4.87 6.86
C VAL A 8 -31.41 -4.04 5.83
N ALA A 9 -32.74 -4.09 5.86
CA ALA A 9 -33.58 -3.33 4.94
C ALA A 9 -33.42 -1.80 5.14
N LEU A 10 -33.34 -1.35 6.39
CA LEU A 10 -33.11 0.07 6.72
C LEU A 10 -31.75 0.56 6.24
N VAL A 11 -30.68 -0.20 6.48
CA VAL A 11 -29.34 0.15 6.00
C VAL A 11 -29.30 0.20 4.47
N LYS A 12 -29.82 -0.82 3.78
CA LYS A 12 -29.84 -0.86 2.30
C LYS A 12 -30.64 0.29 1.69
N SER A 13 -31.80 0.63 2.26
CA SER A 13 -32.65 1.70 1.73
C SER A 13 -32.09 3.11 1.96
N THR A 14 -31.27 3.30 3.01
CA THR A 14 -30.70 4.62 3.37
C THR A 14 -29.27 4.82 2.88
N ALA A 15 -28.55 3.75 2.51
CA ALA A 15 -27.18 3.83 2.00
C ALA A 15 -26.99 4.75 0.79
N PRO A 16 -27.89 4.78 -0.23
CA PRO A 16 -27.75 5.70 -1.36
C PRO A 16 -27.77 7.18 -0.94
N LEU A 17 -28.57 7.53 0.07
CA LEU A 17 -28.63 8.90 0.59
C LEU A 17 -27.35 9.27 1.34
N LEU A 18 -26.83 8.35 2.16
CA LEU A 18 -25.53 8.52 2.82
C LEU A 18 -24.39 8.67 1.80
N ALA A 19 -24.41 7.92 0.70
CA ALA A 19 -23.46 8.07 -0.40
C ALA A 19 -23.47 9.50 -0.98
N GLN A 20 -24.65 10.02 -1.28
CA GLN A 20 -24.83 11.37 -1.81
C GLN A 20 -24.35 12.46 -0.85
N ARG A 21 -24.48 12.22 0.46
CA ARG A 21 -24.04 13.14 1.53
C ARG A 21 -22.65 12.81 2.08
N GLY A 22 -21.95 11.83 1.51
CA GLY A 22 -20.73 11.24 2.08
C GLY A 22 -19.65 12.26 2.40
N LYS A 23 -19.43 13.26 1.52
CA LYS A 23 -18.45 14.33 1.77
C LYS A 23 -18.79 15.18 3.00
N ALA A 24 -20.06 15.56 3.17
CA ALA A 24 -20.49 16.37 4.31
C ALA A 24 -20.38 15.58 5.63
N ILE A 25 -20.81 14.31 5.59
CA ILE A 25 -20.72 13.40 6.73
C ILE A 25 -19.28 13.21 7.17
N THR A 26 -18.40 12.85 6.25
CA THR A 26 -16.99 12.57 6.57
C THR A 26 -16.24 13.81 7.02
N THR A 27 -16.56 14.99 6.45
CA THR A 27 -16.03 16.28 6.93
C THR A 27 -16.43 16.52 8.39
N THR A 28 -17.71 16.39 8.70
CA THR A 28 -18.27 16.56 10.05
C THR A 28 -17.67 15.57 11.03
N PHE A 29 -17.58 14.29 10.63
CA PHE A 29 -16.97 13.20 11.39
C PHE A 29 -15.52 13.52 11.78
N TYR A 30 -14.65 13.82 10.82
CA TYR A 30 -13.24 14.10 11.13
C TYR A 30 -13.07 15.35 11.98
N GLN A 31 -13.81 16.43 11.67
CA GLN A 31 -13.73 17.67 12.43
C GLN A 31 -14.09 17.45 13.90
N ARG A 32 -15.21 16.77 14.18
CA ARG A 32 -15.66 16.53 15.56
C ARG A 32 -14.75 15.55 16.27
N MET A 33 -14.39 14.45 15.63
CA MET A 33 -13.54 13.41 16.20
C MET A 33 -12.16 13.96 16.58
N LEU A 34 -11.47 14.67 15.67
CA LEU A 34 -10.10 15.14 15.93
C LEU A 34 -10.07 16.35 16.88
N SER A 35 -11.15 17.12 16.96
CA SER A 35 -11.28 18.19 17.97
C SER A 35 -11.48 17.61 19.37
N ALA A 36 -12.31 16.57 19.49
CA ALA A 36 -12.61 15.93 20.77
C ALA A 36 -11.54 14.92 21.22
N ARG A 37 -10.83 14.31 20.27
CA ARG A 37 -9.79 13.29 20.47
C ARG A 37 -8.53 13.63 19.66
N PRO A 38 -7.79 14.69 20.03
CA PRO A 38 -6.61 15.13 19.29
C PRO A 38 -5.51 14.07 19.18
N GLU A 39 -5.46 13.10 20.10
CA GLU A 39 -4.52 11.99 20.09
C GLU A 39 -4.62 11.12 18.84
N LEU A 40 -5.78 11.10 18.17
CA LEU A 40 -5.99 10.35 16.92
C LEU A 40 -5.22 10.94 15.73
N ASN A 41 -4.68 12.15 15.85
CA ASN A 41 -3.73 12.71 14.87
C ASN A 41 -2.43 11.90 14.78
N ASN A 42 -2.13 11.02 15.74
CA ASN A 42 -1.00 10.09 15.65
C ASN A 42 -1.23 8.93 14.67
N ILE A 43 -2.47 8.74 14.19
CA ILE A 43 -2.86 7.63 13.31
C ILE A 43 -3.35 8.18 11.97
N PHE A 44 -4.20 9.21 12.01
CA PHE A 44 -4.75 9.80 10.80
C PHE A 44 -3.73 10.71 10.10
N SER A 45 -3.65 10.56 8.78
CA SER A 45 -2.77 11.38 7.93
C SER A 45 -3.37 12.77 7.74
N VAL A 46 -2.64 13.81 8.17
CA VAL A 46 -3.07 15.21 7.96
C VAL A 46 -3.16 15.55 6.46
N ARG A 47 -2.32 14.93 5.62
CA ARG A 47 -2.36 15.09 4.15
C ARG A 47 -3.69 14.61 3.57
N HIS A 48 -4.10 13.39 3.94
CA HIS A 48 -5.31 12.78 3.37
C HIS A 48 -6.61 13.45 3.82
N GLN A 49 -6.58 14.18 4.93
CA GLN A 49 -7.70 15.00 5.36
C GLN A 49 -7.86 16.26 4.50
N ARG A 50 -6.74 16.83 4.03
CA ARG A 50 -6.73 18.07 3.24
C ARG A 50 -7.12 17.84 1.78
N ASP A 51 -6.75 16.71 1.20
CA ASP A 51 -7.02 16.39 -0.21
C ASP A 51 -8.38 15.69 -0.44
N GLY A 52 -9.10 15.31 0.63
CA GLY A 52 -10.44 14.72 0.53
C GLY A 52 -10.46 13.23 0.18
N ALA A 53 -9.30 12.62 -0.08
CA ALA A 53 -9.21 11.24 -0.55
C ALA A 53 -9.69 10.24 0.52
N GLN A 54 -9.37 10.49 1.78
CA GLN A 54 -9.78 9.64 2.89
C GLN A 54 -11.30 9.73 3.17
N GLN A 55 -11.88 10.92 3.00
CA GLN A 55 -13.32 11.16 3.06
C GLN A 55 -14.06 10.36 1.98
N ALA A 56 -13.53 10.36 0.74
CA ALA A 56 -14.10 9.59 -0.36
C ALA A 56 -13.98 8.08 -0.11
N ALA A 57 -12.82 7.58 0.34
CA ALA A 57 -12.59 6.17 0.60
C ALA A 57 -13.53 5.62 1.69
N LEU A 58 -13.69 6.34 2.81
CA LEU A 58 -14.60 5.94 3.87
C LEU A 58 -16.06 5.89 3.40
N ALA A 59 -16.51 6.89 2.63
CA ALA A 59 -17.86 6.90 2.08
C ALA A 59 -18.09 5.71 1.12
N SER A 60 -17.15 5.44 0.22
CA SER A 60 -17.21 4.29 -0.69
C SER A 60 -17.21 2.96 0.06
N ALA A 61 -16.41 2.82 1.12
CA ALA A 61 -16.37 1.62 1.96
C ALA A 61 -17.73 1.34 2.62
N VAL A 62 -18.35 2.38 3.19
CA VAL A 62 -19.67 2.27 3.84
C VAL A 62 -20.75 1.87 2.83
N VAL A 63 -20.71 2.44 1.62
CA VAL A 63 -21.67 2.10 0.55
C VAL A 63 -21.47 0.68 0.04
N ALA A 64 -20.24 0.26 -0.21
CA ALA A 64 -19.92 -1.10 -0.64
C ALA A 64 -20.32 -2.12 0.43
N TYR A 65 -20.03 -1.84 1.69
CA TYR A 65 -20.48 -2.66 2.81
C TYR A 65 -22.01 -2.76 2.87
N ALA A 66 -22.73 -1.63 2.80
CA ALA A 66 -24.18 -1.62 2.85
C ALA A 66 -24.83 -2.41 1.69
N ALA A 67 -24.23 -2.38 0.49
CA ALA A 67 -24.69 -3.16 -0.66
C ALA A 67 -24.56 -4.67 -0.44
N HIS A 68 -23.58 -5.11 0.35
CA HIS A 68 -23.24 -6.52 0.59
C HIS A 68 -23.41 -6.96 2.06
N ILE A 69 -24.17 -6.21 2.86
CA ILE A 69 -24.31 -6.40 4.31
C ILE A 69 -24.87 -7.78 4.71
N ASP A 70 -25.60 -8.42 3.80
CA ASP A 70 -26.16 -9.76 3.94
C ASP A 70 -25.30 -10.87 3.29
N ASN A 71 -24.17 -10.51 2.66
CA ASN A 71 -23.21 -11.45 2.08
C ASN A 71 -21.76 -10.94 2.23
N LEU A 72 -21.33 -10.80 3.49
CA LEU A 72 -19.98 -10.35 3.85
C LEU A 72 -18.82 -11.16 3.23
N PRO A 73 -18.94 -12.47 2.97
CA PRO A 73 -17.87 -13.21 2.28
C PRO A 73 -17.43 -12.59 0.94
N LEU A 74 -18.32 -11.86 0.24
CA LEU A 74 -17.96 -11.14 -0.99
C LEU A 74 -16.96 -10.00 -0.76
N LEU A 75 -16.86 -9.50 0.48
CA LEU A 75 -15.96 -8.42 0.86
C LEU A 75 -14.62 -8.94 1.42
N ALA A 76 -14.41 -10.26 1.50
CA ALA A 76 -13.26 -10.84 2.20
C ALA A 76 -11.91 -10.28 1.73
N GLY A 77 -11.69 -10.13 0.42
CA GLY A 77 -10.45 -9.55 -0.11
C GLY A 77 -10.28 -8.07 0.24
N ALA A 78 -11.35 -7.28 0.20
CA ALA A 78 -11.29 -5.86 0.58
C ALA A 78 -11.06 -5.69 2.09
N VAL A 79 -11.70 -6.53 2.90
CA VAL A 79 -11.49 -6.58 4.36
C VAL A 79 -10.04 -6.94 4.67
N ASP A 80 -9.45 -7.96 4.01
CA ASP A 80 -8.07 -8.34 4.29
C ASP A 80 -7.09 -7.20 3.96
N ARG A 81 -7.25 -6.55 2.80
CA ARG A 81 -6.46 -5.36 2.44
C ARG A 81 -6.49 -4.26 3.50
N ILE A 82 -7.69 -3.90 3.94
CA ILE A 82 -7.89 -2.83 4.92
C ILE A 82 -7.33 -3.27 6.28
N ALA A 83 -7.56 -4.52 6.70
CA ALA A 83 -7.04 -5.07 7.95
C ALA A 83 -5.50 -5.11 7.98
N GLN A 84 -4.84 -5.48 6.87
CA GLN A 84 -3.38 -5.40 6.74
C GLN A 84 -2.86 -3.99 7.00
N ARG A 85 -3.55 -2.98 6.44
CA ARG A 85 -3.20 -1.58 6.65
C ARG A 85 -3.45 -1.14 8.09
N HIS A 86 -4.60 -1.47 8.66
CA HIS A 86 -4.93 -1.16 10.06
C HIS A 86 -3.91 -1.79 11.01
N ALA A 87 -3.55 -3.05 10.79
CA ALA A 87 -2.52 -3.73 11.56
C ALA A 87 -1.14 -3.05 11.42
N SER A 88 -0.79 -2.55 10.23
CA SER A 88 0.44 -1.76 10.04
C SER A 88 0.42 -0.40 10.73
N LEU A 89 -0.77 0.15 11.00
CA LEU A 89 -0.96 1.40 11.74
C LEU A 89 -1.20 1.18 13.23
N VAL A 90 -1.19 -0.09 13.67
CA VAL A 90 -1.39 -0.49 15.06
C VAL A 90 -2.77 -0.03 15.58
N VAL A 91 -3.80 -0.12 14.73
CA VAL A 91 -5.19 0.17 15.11
C VAL A 91 -5.64 -0.78 16.23
N GLN A 92 -6.30 -0.24 17.24
CA GLN A 92 -6.72 -0.97 18.44
C GLN A 92 -8.25 -1.13 18.51
N PRO A 93 -8.78 -2.21 19.12
CA PRO A 93 -10.22 -2.44 19.23
C PRO A 93 -11.00 -1.27 19.85
N GLU A 94 -10.43 -0.60 20.85
CA GLU A 94 -11.08 0.51 21.55
C GLU A 94 -11.30 1.73 20.63
N GLN A 95 -10.52 1.85 19.56
CA GLN A 95 -10.65 2.94 18.60
C GLN A 95 -11.89 2.80 17.72
N TYR A 96 -12.39 1.57 17.50
CA TYR A 96 -13.65 1.35 16.79
C TYR A 96 -14.84 1.94 17.55
N ALA A 97 -14.89 1.79 18.87
CA ALA A 97 -15.96 2.40 19.66
C ALA A 97 -15.98 3.94 19.50
N VAL A 98 -14.81 4.56 19.53
CA VAL A 98 -14.66 6.01 19.32
C VAL A 98 -15.08 6.41 17.91
N ILE A 99 -14.60 5.71 16.88
CA ILE A 99 -14.94 5.99 15.48
C ILE A 99 -16.45 5.86 15.25
N GLY A 100 -17.08 4.79 15.76
CA GLY A 100 -18.51 4.55 15.65
C GLY A 100 -19.35 5.67 16.28
N GLU A 101 -18.98 6.12 17.48
CA GLU A 101 -19.65 7.23 18.16
C GLU A 101 -19.69 8.50 17.29
N PHE A 102 -18.52 8.93 16.80
CA PHE A 102 -18.43 10.15 15.99
C PHE A 102 -19.06 9.99 14.60
N LEU A 103 -19.00 8.80 14.00
CA LEU A 103 -19.59 8.56 12.68
C LEU A 103 -21.12 8.61 12.73
N ILE A 104 -21.74 7.94 13.71
CA ILE A 104 -23.20 7.96 13.87
C ILE A 104 -23.69 9.36 14.28
N ALA A 105 -22.94 10.06 15.13
CA ALA A 105 -23.25 11.47 15.45
C ALA A 105 -23.20 12.37 14.20
N ALA A 106 -22.25 12.14 13.28
CA ALA A 106 -22.17 12.86 12.02
C ALA A 106 -23.34 12.54 11.08
N PHE A 107 -23.87 11.31 11.10
CA PHE A 107 -25.10 10.99 10.37
C PHE A 107 -26.28 11.82 10.89
N ALA A 108 -26.44 11.91 12.22
CA ALA A 108 -27.54 12.64 12.84
C ALA A 108 -27.50 14.13 12.47
N GLU A 109 -26.32 14.75 12.54
CA GLU A 109 -26.14 16.15 12.22
C GLU A 109 -26.41 16.48 10.74
N VAL A 110 -25.93 15.63 9.82
CA VAL A 110 -26.01 15.92 8.38
C VAL A 110 -27.35 15.53 7.77
N LEU A 111 -27.96 14.44 8.23
CA LEU A 111 -29.24 13.97 7.71
C LEU A 111 -30.44 14.61 8.43
N GLY A 112 -30.27 15.00 9.70
CA GLY A 112 -31.34 15.49 10.57
C GLY A 112 -32.26 14.39 11.10
N ASP A 113 -32.96 14.69 12.19
CA ASP A 113 -33.78 13.73 12.94
C ASP A 113 -35.00 13.21 12.13
N GLU A 114 -35.46 13.97 11.14
CA GLU A 114 -36.56 13.55 10.25
C GLU A 114 -36.16 12.38 9.34
N VAL A 115 -34.87 12.31 8.97
CA VAL A 115 -34.32 11.25 8.10
C VAL A 115 -33.69 10.15 8.94
N LEU A 116 -32.90 10.49 9.96
CA LEU A 116 -32.26 9.53 10.84
C LEU A 116 -33.16 9.21 12.04
N THR A 117 -34.26 8.52 11.77
CA THR A 117 -35.15 8.04 12.85
C THR A 117 -34.39 7.12 13.82
N PRO A 118 -34.86 6.94 15.09
CA PRO A 118 -34.19 6.06 16.05
C PRO A 118 -33.95 4.64 15.52
N ALA A 119 -34.88 4.11 14.71
CA ALA A 119 -34.73 2.79 14.09
C ALA A 119 -33.61 2.76 13.03
N ILE A 120 -33.46 3.83 12.24
CA ILE A 120 -32.38 3.93 11.24
C ILE A 120 -31.03 4.11 11.95
N ALA A 121 -30.97 4.93 13.00
CA ALA A 121 -29.76 5.10 13.80
C ALA A 121 -29.30 3.78 14.44
N ASP A 122 -30.23 3.02 15.05
CA ASP A 122 -29.96 1.69 15.60
C ASP A 122 -29.45 0.72 14.53
N ALA A 123 -30.10 0.69 13.36
CA ALA A 123 -29.69 -0.16 12.25
C ALA A 123 -28.26 0.14 11.76
N TRP A 124 -27.90 1.42 11.62
CA TRP A 124 -26.54 1.82 11.23
C TRP A 124 -25.50 1.56 12.33
N ALA A 125 -25.85 1.74 13.60
CA ALA A 125 -24.97 1.40 14.71
C ALA A 125 -24.71 -0.12 14.77
N ALA A 126 -25.75 -0.94 14.61
CA ALA A 126 -25.62 -2.39 14.55
C ALA A 126 -24.76 -2.84 13.35
N ALA A 127 -24.95 -2.20 12.19
CA ALA A 127 -24.20 -2.47 10.98
C ALA A 127 -22.71 -2.09 11.13
N TYR A 128 -22.44 -0.92 11.70
CA TYR A 128 -21.08 -0.51 12.04
C TYR A 128 -20.40 -1.52 12.96
N ASN A 129 -21.07 -1.93 14.04
CA ASN A 129 -20.52 -2.87 15.01
C ASN A 129 -20.25 -4.25 14.38
N GLN A 130 -21.11 -4.73 13.49
CA GLN A 130 -20.86 -5.98 12.77
C GLN A 130 -19.58 -5.91 11.92
N LEU A 131 -19.39 -4.81 11.18
CA LEU A 131 -18.18 -4.62 10.38
C LEU A 131 -16.93 -4.42 11.26
N ALA A 132 -17.07 -3.67 12.36
CA ALA A 132 -16.02 -3.49 13.35
C ALA A 132 -15.56 -4.83 13.93
N ASP A 133 -16.49 -5.72 14.32
CA ASP A 133 -16.18 -7.05 14.82
C ASP A 133 -15.35 -7.86 13.80
N VAL A 134 -15.72 -7.80 12.52
CA VAL A 134 -14.99 -8.46 11.42
C VAL A 134 -13.55 -7.96 11.32
N PHE A 135 -13.35 -6.64 11.35
CA PHE A 135 -12.01 -6.05 11.30
C PHE A 135 -11.19 -6.36 12.55
N ILE A 136 -11.76 -6.20 13.74
CA ILE A 136 -11.10 -6.49 15.01
C ILE A 136 -10.62 -7.93 15.07
N GLN A 137 -11.46 -8.88 14.64
CA GLN A 137 -11.09 -10.29 14.57
C GLN A 137 -9.93 -10.50 13.59
N ARG A 138 -10.02 -9.95 12.38
CA ARG A 138 -8.99 -10.14 11.36
C ARG A 138 -7.65 -9.49 11.75
N GLU A 139 -7.69 -8.29 12.32
CA GLU A 139 -6.51 -7.58 12.80
C GLU A 139 -5.83 -8.33 13.95
N ARG A 140 -6.61 -8.92 14.86
CA ARG A 140 -6.07 -9.79 15.91
C ARG A 140 -5.29 -10.97 15.33
N GLU A 141 -5.82 -11.65 14.31
CA GLU A 141 -5.10 -12.73 13.62
C GLU A 141 -3.78 -12.22 13.01
N LEU A 142 -3.79 -11.03 12.42
CA LEU A 142 -2.59 -10.40 11.85
C LEU A 142 -1.56 -10.02 12.91
N TYR A 143 -1.99 -9.55 14.08
CA TYR A 143 -1.09 -9.27 15.21
C TYR A 143 -0.47 -10.54 15.78
N ASP A 144 -1.20 -11.66 15.75
CA ASP A 144 -0.72 -12.96 16.24
C ASP A 144 0.31 -13.63 15.31
N GLN A 145 0.32 -13.27 14.02
CA GLN A 145 1.31 -13.78 13.04
C GLN A 145 2.75 -13.33 13.33
N VAL A 146 2.94 -12.20 14.01
CA VAL A 146 4.25 -11.68 14.42
C VAL A 146 4.23 -11.47 15.92
N ALA A 147 4.12 -12.57 16.67
CA ALA A 147 3.81 -12.58 18.11
C ALA A 147 4.72 -11.66 18.96
N ASP A 148 6.01 -11.57 18.62
CA ASP A 148 6.99 -10.78 19.37
C ASP A 148 7.01 -9.29 18.98
N TRP A 149 6.14 -8.85 18.06
CA TRP A 149 6.09 -7.47 17.55
C TRP A 149 4.65 -7.04 17.18
N ARG A 150 3.85 -6.70 18.19
CA ARG A 150 2.44 -6.28 18.04
C ARG A 150 2.21 -4.76 17.95
N GLY A 151 3.25 -3.95 18.11
CA GLY A 151 3.13 -2.49 18.10
C GLY A 151 4.25 -1.82 17.32
N TRP A 152 4.56 -0.59 17.72
CA TRP A 152 5.68 0.15 17.17
C TRP A 152 6.99 -0.29 17.83
N ARG A 153 8.02 -0.52 17.03
CA ARG A 153 9.37 -0.87 17.49
C ARG A 153 10.34 0.18 16.97
N VAL A 154 11.26 0.58 17.82
CA VAL A 154 12.23 1.63 17.50
C VAL A 154 13.38 1.02 16.70
N PHE A 155 13.73 1.69 15.61
CA PHE A 155 14.85 1.38 14.74
C PHE A 155 15.71 2.64 14.60
N CYS A 156 17.01 2.46 14.43
CA CYS A 156 17.90 3.52 13.98
C CYS A 156 18.23 3.34 12.50
N VAL A 157 18.53 4.46 11.82
CA VAL A 157 19.16 4.44 10.51
C VAL A 157 20.61 3.96 10.70
N ASP A 158 20.90 2.76 10.20
CA ASP A 158 22.24 2.18 10.22
C ASP A 158 23.14 2.87 9.19
N HIS A 159 22.62 3.09 7.98
CA HIS A 159 23.21 3.93 6.93
C HIS A 159 22.16 4.34 5.89
N LYS A 160 22.51 5.35 5.10
CA LYS A 160 21.65 5.96 4.07
C LYS A 160 22.42 6.12 2.77
N GLU A 161 21.82 5.70 1.67
CA GLU A 161 22.44 5.70 0.35
C GLU A 161 21.52 6.35 -0.67
N THR A 162 22.06 7.15 -1.59
CA THR A 162 21.32 7.58 -2.77
C THR A 162 21.14 6.39 -3.71
N GLU A 163 19.88 6.06 -4.02
CA GLU A 163 19.52 4.96 -4.93
C GLU A 163 19.36 5.48 -6.37
N ALA A 164 18.58 6.54 -6.52
CA ALA A 164 18.32 7.21 -7.79
C ALA A 164 18.01 8.67 -7.49
N GLU A 165 17.85 9.49 -8.54
CA GLU A 165 17.33 10.84 -8.38
C GLU A 165 16.04 10.81 -7.53
N ASP A 166 16.01 11.65 -6.50
CA ASP A 166 14.91 11.76 -5.54
C ASP A 166 14.60 10.48 -4.74
N ILE A 167 15.46 9.45 -4.75
CA ILE A 167 15.24 8.21 -3.98
C ILE A 167 16.46 7.89 -3.12
N VAL A 168 16.24 7.69 -1.82
CA VAL A 168 17.27 7.18 -0.89
C VAL A 168 16.87 5.83 -0.33
N ASN A 169 17.85 4.95 -0.15
CA ASN A 169 17.74 3.74 0.65
C ASN A 169 18.06 4.07 2.10
N LEU A 170 17.17 3.67 3.02
CA LEU A 170 17.43 3.65 4.46
C LEU A 170 17.57 2.20 4.91
N TYR A 171 18.69 1.88 5.53
CA TYR A 171 18.94 0.60 6.17
C TYR A 171 18.66 0.75 7.65
N LEU A 172 17.76 -0.06 8.18
CA LEU A 172 17.14 0.14 9.48
C LEU A 172 17.47 -1.03 10.40
N ARG A 173 18.11 -0.73 11.53
CA ARG A 173 18.50 -1.70 12.56
C ARG A 173 17.64 -1.51 13.81
N PRO A 174 17.14 -2.58 14.46
CA PRO A 174 16.38 -2.42 15.69
C PRO A 174 17.30 -2.00 16.85
N VAL A 175 16.89 -1.00 17.62
CA VAL A 175 17.71 -0.48 18.74
C VAL A 175 17.71 -1.42 19.96
N ASP A 176 16.70 -2.29 20.08
CA ASP A 176 16.55 -3.22 21.20
C ASP A 176 17.43 -4.48 21.09
N GLY A 177 18.21 -4.61 20.00
CA GLY A 177 19.11 -5.74 19.76
C GLY A 177 18.42 -7.09 19.53
N ARG A 178 17.09 -7.16 19.44
CA ARG A 178 16.38 -8.44 19.23
C ARG A 178 16.51 -8.88 17.78
N LEU A 179 17.47 -9.76 17.56
CA LEU A 179 17.84 -10.32 16.27
C LEU A 179 17.68 -11.85 16.27
N PRO A 180 17.50 -12.49 15.09
CA PRO A 180 17.30 -11.86 13.78
C PRO A 180 15.94 -11.15 13.68
N LEU A 181 15.81 -10.21 12.74
CA LEU A 181 14.52 -9.60 12.44
C LEU A 181 13.55 -10.64 11.88
N PRO A 182 12.24 -10.52 12.14
CA PRO A 182 11.24 -11.40 11.56
C PRO A 182 11.33 -11.41 10.03
N ARG A 183 11.27 -12.61 9.44
CA ARG A 183 11.13 -12.76 7.99
C ARG A 183 9.77 -12.22 7.55
N PHE A 184 9.73 -11.76 6.32
CA PHE A 184 8.54 -11.25 5.65
C PHE A 184 8.39 -11.94 4.29
N ARG A 185 7.26 -11.74 3.62
CA ARG A 185 7.05 -12.21 2.25
C ARG A 185 7.49 -11.14 1.26
N PRO A 186 8.24 -11.47 0.20
CA PRO A 186 8.85 -10.46 -0.65
C PRO A 186 7.80 -9.70 -1.44
N GLY A 187 7.75 -8.39 -1.21
CA GLY A 187 6.67 -7.49 -1.68
C GLY A 187 5.95 -6.76 -0.54
N GLN A 188 6.01 -7.30 0.69
CA GLN A 188 5.42 -6.68 1.87
C GLN A 188 6.08 -5.34 2.25
N TYR A 189 5.38 -4.56 3.05
CA TYR A 189 5.79 -3.25 3.52
C TYR A 189 5.84 -3.16 5.05
N VAL A 190 6.54 -2.16 5.55
CA VAL A 190 6.44 -1.69 6.94
C VAL A 190 5.81 -0.30 6.96
N SER A 191 5.07 0.03 8.00
CA SER A 191 4.77 1.45 8.28
C SER A 191 5.92 2.03 9.08
N ALA A 192 6.45 3.17 8.64
CA ALA A 192 7.37 3.99 9.41
C ALA A 192 6.62 5.22 9.94
N ARG A 193 6.85 5.58 11.21
CA ARG A 193 6.33 6.83 11.78
C ARG A 193 7.42 7.64 12.44
N ILE A 194 7.29 8.95 12.30
CA ILE A 194 8.19 9.95 12.86
C ILE A 194 7.35 11.02 13.57
N ARG A 195 7.92 11.67 14.59
CA ARG A 195 7.31 12.83 15.21
C ARG A 195 7.47 14.04 14.31
N ILE A 196 6.42 14.85 14.20
CA ILE A 196 6.41 16.07 13.41
C ILE A 196 6.31 17.26 14.37
N PRO A 197 7.41 18.00 14.63
CA PRO A 197 7.38 19.19 15.48
C PRO A 197 6.32 20.22 15.04
N GLU A 198 6.16 20.39 13.74
CA GLU A 198 5.20 21.32 13.11
C GLU A 198 3.73 20.92 13.34
N LEU A 199 3.48 19.69 13.78
CA LEU A 199 2.16 19.15 14.14
C LEU A 199 2.11 18.82 15.63
N HIS A 200 2.61 19.71 16.49
CA HIS A 200 2.59 19.54 17.95
C HIS A 200 3.29 18.26 18.45
N GLY A 201 4.25 17.73 17.69
CA GLY A 201 4.97 16.50 18.01
C GLY A 201 4.13 15.22 17.81
N PHE A 202 2.97 15.31 17.15
CA PHE A 202 2.21 14.13 16.74
C PHE A 202 3.01 13.29 15.76
N PHE A 203 2.79 11.97 15.81
CA PHE A 203 3.34 11.06 14.84
C PHE A 203 2.62 11.17 13.50
N GLN A 204 3.37 11.03 12.41
CA GLN A 204 2.82 10.77 11.09
C GLN A 204 3.44 9.51 10.51
N SER A 205 2.59 8.63 9.97
CA SER A 205 3.00 7.32 9.47
C SER A 205 2.89 7.25 7.95
N ARG A 206 3.82 6.54 7.30
CA ARG A 206 3.74 6.15 5.88
C ARG A 206 4.23 4.71 5.69
N GLN A 207 3.61 4.02 4.75
CA GLN A 207 4.02 2.68 4.35
C GLN A 207 5.18 2.76 3.37
N PHE A 208 6.20 1.92 3.56
CA PHE A 208 7.31 1.73 2.65
C PHE A 208 7.53 0.24 2.41
N SER A 209 7.54 -0.17 1.15
CA SER A 209 7.89 -1.55 0.78
C SER A 209 9.29 -1.88 1.25
N LEU A 210 9.45 -3.10 1.78
CA LEU A 210 10.77 -3.65 2.03
C LEU A 210 11.40 -3.95 0.68
N SER A 211 12.57 -3.34 0.42
CA SER A 211 13.20 -3.30 -0.89
C SER A 211 14.33 -4.33 -1.06
N SER A 212 14.50 -5.23 -0.09
CA SER A 212 15.48 -6.32 -0.12
C SER A 212 14.81 -7.69 0.07
N ALA A 213 15.47 -8.79 -0.31
CA ALA A 213 14.95 -10.14 -0.05
C ALA A 213 14.92 -10.50 1.45
N PRO A 214 13.96 -11.32 1.91
CA PRO A 214 13.88 -11.80 3.28
C PRO A 214 14.84 -12.97 3.53
N ARG A 215 16.10 -12.62 3.83
CA ARG A 215 17.20 -13.57 4.12
C ARG A 215 17.15 -14.16 5.54
N GLU A 216 17.74 -15.34 5.70
CA GLU A 216 17.97 -15.91 7.02
C GLU A 216 18.99 -15.08 7.80
N GLY A 217 18.75 -14.88 9.11
CA GLY A 217 19.68 -14.13 9.96
C GLY A 217 19.68 -12.61 9.74
N MET A 218 18.71 -12.05 9.02
CA MET A 218 18.69 -10.62 8.69
C MET A 218 18.70 -9.75 9.96
N ASP A 219 19.46 -8.68 9.93
CA ASP A 219 19.60 -7.71 11.02
C ASP A 219 19.23 -6.28 10.61
N LEU A 220 18.98 -6.08 9.32
CA LEU A 220 18.55 -4.83 8.70
C LEU A 220 17.29 -5.05 7.86
N TYR A 221 16.40 -4.05 7.89
CA TYR A 221 15.43 -3.83 6.82
C TYR A 221 15.90 -2.71 5.91
N ARG A 222 15.70 -2.84 4.59
CA ARG A 222 15.92 -1.75 3.65
C ARG A 222 14.59 -1.20 3.14
N VAL A 223 14.37 0.10 3.29
CA VAL A 223 13.25 0.81 2.63
C VAL A 223 13.82 1.85 1.67
N SER A 224 13.17 2.06 0.52
CA SER A 224 13.58 3.10 -0.42
C SER A 224 12.51 4.18 -0.50
N VAL A 225 12.90 5.38 -0.13
CA VAL A 225 12.01 6.50 0.09
C VAL A 225 12.18 7.47 -1.06
N LYS A 226 11.11 7.69 -1.82
CA LYS A 226 11.08 8.74 -2.83
C LYS A 226 10.69 10.08 -2.22
N ARG A 227 11.42 11.14 -2.56
CA ARG A 227 11.07 12.53 -2.29
C ARG A 227 9.81 12.90 -3.08
N GLU A 228 8.85 13.50 -2.39
CA GLU A 228 7.60 13.93 -3.00
C GLU A 228 7.64 15.44 -3.17
N ASP A 229 7.64 15.87 -4.43
CA ASP A 229 7.67 17.29 -4.82
C ASP A 229 6.31 17.98 -4.52
N ASP A 230 6.41 19.21 -4.01
CA ASP A 230 5.34 20.11 -3.61
C ASP A 230 4.49 20.59 -4.80
N SER A 231 4.99 20.43 -6.02
CA SER A 231 4.38 20.99 -7.23
C SER A 231 3.10 20.27 -7.71
N THR A 232 2.89 19.01 -7.32
CA THR A 232 1.80 18.16 -7.87
C THR A 232 0.66 17.89 -6.89
N THR A 233 0.90 18.07 -5.59
CA THR A 233 -0.11 17.92 -4.55
C THR A 233 -0.06 19.15 -3.66
N ALA A 234 -1.20 19.71 -3.27
CA ALA A 234 -1.25 20.92 -2.44
C ALA A 234 -0.60 20.77 -1.03
N VAL A 235 -0.03 19.59 -0.73
CA VAL A 235 0.64 19.26 0.52
C VAL A 235 1.80 18.32 0.22
N ALA A 236 3.03 18.80 0.44
CA ALA A 236 4.29 18.05 0.44
C ALA A 236 4.15 16.65 1.08
N GLY A 237 4.93 15.67 0.59
CA GLY A 237 5.11 14.41 1.31
C GLY A 237 5.88 14.62 2.61
N LEU A 238 5.17 14.99 3.68
CA LEU A 238 5.77 15.40 4.95
C LEU A 238 6.78 14.37 5.51
N VAL A 239 6.40 13.10 5.56
CA VAL A 239 7.28 12.04 6.10
C VAL A 239 8.44 11.75 5.15
N SER A 240 8.20 11.62 3.84
CA SER A 240 9.26 11.29 2.89
C SER A 240 10.30 12.40 2.77
N ASN A 241 9.88 13.67 2.71
CA ASN A 241 10.81 14.80 2.70
C ASN A 241 11.63 14.88 4.00
N LYS A 242 11.01 14.71 5.17
CA LYS A 242 11.75 14.67 6.44
C LYS A 242 12.74 13.51 6.53
N LEU A 243 12.39 12.32 6.05
CA LEU A 243 13.34 11.19 5.99
C LEU A 243 14.53 11.48 5.05
N HIS A 244 14.34 12.33 4.04
CA HIS A 244 15.45 12.79 3.19
C HIS A 244 16.29 13.87 3.85
N ASP A 245 15.65 14.85 4.50
CA ASP A 245 16.31 16.10 4.93
C ASP A 245 16.84 16.06 6.38
N ASP A 246 16.13 15.34 7.26
CA ASP A 246 16.31 15.42 8.71
C ASP A 246 16.80 14.09 9.35
N PHE A 247 16.93 13.01 8.57
CA PHE A 247 17.31 11.69 9.07
C PHE A 247 18.60 11.18 8.41
N ASP A 248 19.63 10.99 9.21
CA ASP A 248 20.94 10.43 8.86
C ASP A 248 21.30 9.26 9.80
N GLU A 249 22.53 8.76 9.71
CA GLU A 249 23.04 7.66 10.54
C GLU A 249 22.85 7.91 12.04
N GLY A 250 22.24 6.94 12.72
CA GLY A 250 21.95 6.98 14.15
C GLY A 250 20.57 7.53 14.51
N ASP A 251 19.88 8.25 13.61
CA ASP A 251 18.55 8.79 13.89
C ASP A 251 17.50 7.70 14.05
N GLU A 252 16.58 7.89 14.99
CA GLU A 252 15.57 6.90 15.36
C GLU A 252 14.21 7.17 14.74
N LEU A 253 13.58 6.13 14.21
CA LEU A 253 12.19 6.10 13.79
C LEU A 253 11.50 4.84 14.28
N GLU A 254 10.18 4.82 14.21
CA GLU A 254 9.40 3.66 14.65
C GLU A 254 8.81 2.91 13.48
N LEU A 255 8.98 1.60 13.46
CA LEU A 255 8.42 0.69 12.46
C LEU A 255 7.28 -0.16 13.04
N SER A 256 6.30 -0.48 12.21
CA SER A 256 5.40 -1.61 12.42
C SER A 256 6.06 -2.90 11.94
N ALA A 257 5.54 -4.05 12.39
CA ALA A 257 5.88 -5.32 11.77
C ALA A 257 5.51 -5.34 10.27
N PRO A 258 6.17 -6.16 9.44
CA PRO A 258 5.84 -6.29 8.02
C PRO A 258 4.39 -6.73 7.78
N ARG A 259 3.72 -6.11 6.81
CA ARG A 259 2.31 -6.33 6.44
C ARG A 259 2.12 -6.26 4.94
N GLY A 260 0.92 -6.62 4.50
CA GLY A 260 0.49 -6.53 3.10
C GLY A 260 0.22 -7.88 2.46
N GLU A 261 -0.63 -7.84 1.44
CA GLU A 261 -1.04 -9.00 0.64
C GLU A 261 -0.35 -9.09 -0.73
N PHE A 262 0.39 -8.05 -1.13
CA PHE A 262 1.21 -8.11 -2.33
C PHE A 262 2.55 -8.76 -2.02
N PHE A 263 2.74 -9.99 -2.49
CA PHE A 263 4.00 -10.71 -2.37
C PHE A 263 4.09 -11.79 -3.44
N LEU A 264 5.30 -12.26 -3.72
CA LEU A 264 5.54 -13.37 -4.65
C LEU A 264 4.72 -14.61 -4.28
N ASP A 265 3.91 -15.09 -5.22
CA ASP A 265 3.26 -16.40 -5.12
C ASP A 265 4.27 -17.52 -5.36
N GLU A 266 4.38 -18.38 -4.35
CA GLU A 266 5.28 -19.54 -4.32
C GLU A 266 4.64 -20.80 -4.93
N LYS A 267 3.33 -20.80 -5.25
CA LYS A 267 2.63 -22.00 -5.74
C LYS A 267 3.12 -22.53 -7.10
N HIS A 268 3.63 -21.64 -7.95
CA HIS A 268 3.96 -21.95 -9.33
C HIS A 268 5.47 -21.85 -9.62
N GLU A 269 6.30 -22.51 -8.81
CA GLU A 269 7.77 -22.30 -8.74
C GLU A 269 8.55 -22.22 -10.07
N ASP A 270 8.09 -22.89 -11.13
CA ASP A 270 8.78 -22.93 -12.44
C ASP A 270 8.28 -21.91 -13.47
N SER A 271 7.08 -21.33 -13.28
CA SER A 271 6.45 -20.43 -14.24
C SER A 271 7.13 -19.06 -14.28
N ALA A 272 7.06 -18.35 -15.40
CA ALA A 272 7.71 -17.04 -15.50
C ALA A 272 7.10 -16.00 -14.55
N VAL A 273 7.92 -15.04 -14.14
CA VAL A 273 7.49 -13.88 -13.34
C VAL A 273 7.79 -12.60 -14.10
N VAL A 274 6.79 -11.75 -14.26
CA VAL A 274 6.90 -10.46 -14.94
C VAL A 274 6.72 -9.34 -13.93
N LEU A 275 7.81 -8.61 -13.66
CA LEU A 275 7.88 -7.51 -12.70
C LEU A 275 7.75 -6.18 -13.47
N LEU A 276 6.63 -5.49 -13.29
CA LEU A 276 6.25 -4.28 -14.02
C LEU A 276 6.22 -3.07 -13.08
N SER A 277 7.10 -2.10 -13.28
CA SER A 277 7.12 -0.89 -12.42
C SER A 277 7.31 0.43 -13.16
N LEU A 278 6.84 1.50 -12.50
CA LEU A 278 7.18 2.88 -12.82
C LEU A 278 7.76 3.58 -11.59
N GLY A 279 8.94 4.20 -11.73
CA GLY A 279 9.61 4.94 -10.65
C GLY A 279 9.79 4.12 -9.37
N VAL A 280 9.51 4.70 -8.20
CA VAL A 280 9.69 4.04 -6.89
C VAL A 280 8.84 2.77 -6.69
N GLY A 281 7.86 2.50 -7.56
CA GLY A 281 7.18 1.20 -7.59
C GLY A 281 8.10 0.00 -7.86
N ALA A 282 9.35 0.23 -8.24
CA ALA A 282 10.37 -0.82 -8.32
C ALA A 282 10.70 -1.47 -6.95
N THR A 283 10.39 -0.79 -5.83
CA THR A 283 10.79 -1.21 -4.47
C THR A 283 10.32 -2.60 -4.05
N PRO A 284 9.02 -2.96 -4.04
CA PRO A 284 8.63 -4.32 -3.68
C PRO A 284 9.08 -5.34 -4.73
N LEU A 285 9.21 -4.92 -6.00
CA LEU A 285 9.65 -5.81 -7.08
C LEU A 285 11.12 -6.18 -6.96
N MET A 286 11.97 -5.29 -6.42
CA MET A 286 13.35 -5.61 -6.11
C MET A 286 13.45 -6.70 -5.02
N SER A 287 12.61 -6.61 -3.98
CA SER A 287 12.51 -7.68 -2.97
C SER A 287 12.10 -9.01 -3.58
N ILE A 288 11.10 -9.00 -4.48
CA ILE A 288 10.68 -10.19 -5.24
C ILE A 288 11.82 -10.73 -6.11
N LEU A 289 12.46 -9.88 -6.91
CA LEU A 289 13.56 -10.27 -7.80
C LEU A 289 14.69 -10.93 -7.02
N GLN A 290 15.18 -10.28 -5.95
CA GLN A 290 16.24 -10.81 -5.11
C GLN A 290 15.85 -12.16 -4.49
N SER A 291 14.59 -12.30 -4.07
CA SER A 291 14.10 -13.56 -3.49
C SER A 291 14.07 -14.71 -4.49
N ILE A 292 13.73 -14.43 -5.76
CA ILE A 292 13.75 -15.45 -6.82
C ILE A 292 15.19 -15.87 -7.11
N VAL A 293 16.13 -14.92 -7.23
CA VAL A 293 17.53 -15.25 -7.61
C VAL A 293 18.35 -15.83 -6.47
N ASP A 294 18.03 -15.50 -5.21
CA ASP A 294 18.60 -16.10 -4.00
C ASP A 294 17.96 -17.50 -3.72
N GLY A 295 16.79 -17.78 -4.31
CA GLY A 295 16.06 -19.03 -4.16
C GLY A 295 16.58 -20.19 -5.04
N PRO A 296 16.01 -21.40 -4.85
CA PRO A 296 16.41 -22.58 -5.60
C PRO A 296 15.87 -22.60 -7.04
N THR A 297 14.80 -21.87 -7.31
CA THR A 297 14.12 -21.89 -8.61
C THR A 297 14.94 -21.20 -9.70
N LYS A 298 14.76 -21.64 -10.95
CA LYS A 298 15.39 -21.03 -12.13
C LYS A 298 14.37 -20.48 -13.12
N ARG A 299 13.17 -20.16 -12.62
CA ARG A 299 12.08 -19.52 -13.38
C ARG A 299 12.58 -18.29 -14.13
N SER A 300 12.03 -18.05 -15.31
CA SER A 300 12.32 -16.84 -16.08
C SER A 300 11.75 -15.63 -15.36
N VAL A 301 12.52 -14.54 -15.27
CA VAL A 301 12.09 -13.28 -14.68
C VAL A 301 12.31 -12.16 -15.69
N SER A 302 11.24 -11.44 -16.02
CA SER A 302 11.32 -10.21 -16.80
C SER A 302 11.15 -9.01 -15.88
N TRP A 303 12.16 -8.12 -15.88
CA TRP A 303 12.10 -6.83 -15.19
C TRP A 303 11.76 -5.76 -16.22
N VAL A 304 10.56 -5.20 -16.17
CA VAL A 304 10.09 -4.18 -17.11
C VAL A 304 9.83 -2.89 -16.32
N HIS A 305 10.70 -1.91 -16.50
CA HIS A 305 10.71 -0.70 -15.69
C HIS A 305 10.66 0.56 -16.55
N GLY A 306 9.93 1.57 -16.10
CA GLY A 306 9.87 2.88 -16.75
C GLY A 306 10.27 4.02 -15.81
N ALA A 307 11.13 4.90 -16.30
CA ALA A 307 11.59 6.10 -15.59
C ALA A 307 11.50 7.36 -16.47
N ARG A 308 11.60 8.53 -15.83
CA ARG A 308 11.55 9.84 -16.52
C ARG A 308 12.82 10.12 -17.34
N HIS A 309 13.98 9.72 -16.83
CA HIS A 309 15.30 9.73 -17.47
C HIS A 309 16.22 8.75 -16.71
N CYS A 310 17.46 8.59 -17.16
CA CYS A 310 18.38 7.56 -16.65
C CYS A 310 18.72 7.73 -15.15
N GLU A 311 18.98 8.94 -14.67
CA GLU A 311 19.25 9.17 -13.23
C GLU A 311 18.06 8.81 -12.31
N ALA A 312 16.84 8.76 -12.84
CA ALA A 312 15.63 8.40 -12.11
C ALA A 312 15.29 6.89 -12.21
N VAL A 313 16.16 6.08 -12.83
CA VAL A 313 15.98 4.62 -12.93
C VAL A 313 16.31 3.99 -11.58
N CYS A 314 15.27 3.65 -10.84
CA CYS A 314 15.40 3.00 -9.53
C CYS A 314 15.88 1.54 -9.72
N PHE A 315 16.96 1.18 -9.02
CA PHE A 315 17.65 -0.11 -9.06
C PHE A 315 18.23 -0.52 -10.40
N GLY A 316 18.51 0.43 -11.30
CA GLY A 316 19.05 0.13 -12.64
C GLY A 316 20.31 -0.73 -12.59
N ASP A 317 21.31 -0.28 -11.82
CA ASP A 317 22.59 -0.96 -11.69
C ASP A 317 22.47 -2.32 -11.00
N ASP A 318 21.70 -2.41 -9.92
CA ASP A 318 21.42 -3.65 -9.18
C ASP A 318 20.82 -4.73 -10.09
N VAL A 319 19.80 -4.37 -10.87
CA VAL A 319 19.12 -5.32 -11.77
C VAL A 319 20.05 -5.77 -12.90
N ARG A 320 20.86 -4.86 -13.45
CA ARG A 320 21.85 -5.22 -14.48
C ARG A 320 22.91 -6.16 -13.92
N ALA A 321 23.42 -5.90 -12.71
CA ALA A 321 24.37 -6.78 -12.04
C ALA A 321 23.78 -8.16 -11.74
N ILE A 322 22.50 -8.23 -11.35
CA ILE A 322 21.77 -9.50 -11.21
C ILE A 322 21.67 -10.21 -12.57
N ALA A 323 21.27 -9.53 -13.63
CA ALA A 323 21.11 -10.14 -14.97
C ALA A 323 22.42 -10.70 -15.54
N VAL A 324 23.57 -10.11 -15.23
CA VAL A 324 24.90 -10.66 -15.60
C VAL A 324 25.17 -11.99 -14.90
N ARG A 325 24.75 -12.14 -13.64
CA ARG A 325 24.96 -13.36 -12.83
C ARG A 325 23.89 -14.44 -13.07
N HIS A 326 22.71 -14.04 -13.52
CA HIS A 326 21.53 -14.89 -13.64
C HIS A 326 20.93 -14.81 -15.04
N ALA A 327 21.25 -15.77 -15.91
CA ALA A 327 20.78 -15.80 -17.30
C ALA A 327 19.25 -15.90 -17.47
N ASN A 328 18.53 -16.28 -16.40
CA ASN A 328 17.07 -16.31 -16.36
C ASN A 328 16.43 -14.94 -16.07
N VAL A 329 17.21 -13.89 -15.80
CA VAL A 329 16.71 -12.53 -15.54
C VAL A 329 16.92 -11.63 -16.77
N ARG A 330 15.85 -10.96 -17.22
CA ARG A 330 15.87 -10.09 -18.40
C ARG A 330 15.34 -8.69 -18.08
N PRO A 331 16.21 -7.68 -17.92
CA PRO A 331 15.79 -6.30 -17.80
C PRO A 331 15.37 -5.69 -19.15
N LEU A 332 14.32 -4.87 -19.10
CA LEU A 332 13.86 -4.00 -20.17
C LEU A 332 13.45 -2.65 -19.57
N ILE A 333 14.36 -1.67 -19.69
CA ILE A 333 14.25 -0.35 -19.07
C ILE A 333 13.84 0.68 -20.12
N PHE A 334 12.73 1.36 -19.85
CA PHE A 334 12.20 2.46 -20.65
C PHE A 334 12.55 3.79 -19.99
N VAL A 335 13.09 4.74 -20.75
CA VAL A 335 13.32 6.11 -20.28
C VAL A 335 12.64 7.12 -21.20
N LYS A 336 11.83 8.01 -20.61
CA LYS A 336 11.06 9.00 -21.39
C LYS A 336 11.96 10.04 -22.06
N LYS A 337 12.93 10.58 -21.32
CA LYS A 337 13.94 11.53 -21.78
C LYS A 337 15.31 10.86 -21.72
N VAL A 338 16.08 10.99 -22.80
CA VAL A 338 17.47 10.53 -22.91
C VAL A 338 18.31 11.80 -23.03
N GLU A 339 19.31 11.93 -22.19
CA GLU A 339 20.22 13.07 -22.12
C GLU A 339 21.55 12.76 -22.81
N GLU A 340 22.40 13.79 -22.93
CA GLU A 340 23.73 13.61 -23.49
C GLU A 340 24.60 12.79 -22.53
N GLY A 341 25.17 11.68 -23.01
CA GLY A 341 25.96 10.75 -22.20
C GLY A 341 25.24 9.45 -21.87
N ASP A 342 23.90 9.42 -21.93
CA ASP A 342 23.11 8.21 -21.72
C ASP A 342 23.36 7.17 -22.82
N GLN A 343 23.60 5.91 -22.43
CA GLN A 343 23.95 4.81 -23.31
C GLN A 343 22.85 3.74 -23.38
N GLN A 344 22.32 3.53 -24.59
CA GLN A 344 21.38 2.45 -24.84
C GLN A 344 22.04 1.07 -24.65
N GLY A 345 21.35 0.14 -24.00
CA GLY A 345 21.84 -1.19 -23.63
C GLY A 345 22.60 -1.23 -22.30
N ARG A 346 22.92 -0.06 -21.72
CA ARG A 346 23.51 0.08 -20.40
C ARG A 346 22.53 0.77 -19.45
N ASP A 347 22.29 2.06 -19.68
CA ASP A 347 21.50 2.92 -18.80
C ASP A 347 20.00 2.78 -19.07
N TYR A 348 19.64 2.50 -20.33
CA TYR A 348 18.26 2.22 -20.75
C TYR A 348 18.23 1.29 -21.96
N ASP A 349 17.10 0.63 -22.24
CA ASP A 349 16.94 -0.22 -23.43
C ASP A 349 16.05 0.41 -24.50
N VAL A 350 15.06 1.19 -24.06
CA VAL A 350 14.01 1.72 -24.92
C VAL A 350 13.73 3.19 -24.62
N LYS A 351 13.95 4.08 -25.60
CA LYS A 351 13.53 5.48 -25.50
C LYS A 351 12.01 5.61 -25.61
N GLY A 352 11.42 6.43 -24.75
CA GLY A 352 9.99 6.73 -24.65
C GLY A 352 9.36 6.22 -23.35
N ARG A 353 8.08 6.52 -23.16
CA ARG A 353 7.31 5.97 -22.03
C ARG A 353 7.24 4.44 -22.14
N LEU A 354 7.14 3.75 -21.00
CA LEU A 354 6.84 2.32 -20.96
C LEU A 354 5.54 2.05 -21.73
N SER A 355 5.60 1.13 -22.68
CA SER A 355 4.47 0.72 -23.52
C SER A 355 4.38 -0.81 -23.49
N MET A 356 3.20 -1.31 -23.13
CA MET A 356 2.95 -2.76 -23.05
C MET A 356 3.11 -3.44 -24.41
N ASP A 357 2.65 -2.83 -25.50
CA ASP A 357 2.85 -3.38 -26.84
C ASP A 357 4.33 -3.48 -27.22
N ARG A 358 5.15 -2.49 -26.83
CA ARG A 358 6.60 -2.52 -27.08
C ARG A 358 7.29 -3.55 -26.19
N ALA A 359 6.87 -3.72 -24.94
CA ALA A 359 7.37 -4.77 -24.06
C ALA A 359 7.01 -6.18 -24.59
N ALA A 360 5.79 -6.34 -25.10
CA ALA A 360 5.32 -7.57 -25.75
C ALA A 360 6.14 -7.89 -27.00
N ALA A 361 6.36 -6.91 -27.88
CA ALA A 361 7.17 -7.06 -29.09
C ALA A 361 8.64 -7.41 -28.79
N LYS A 362 9.13 -7.10 -27.58
CA LYS A 362 10.46 -7.51 -27.08
C LYS A 362 10.46 -8.88 -26.41
N GLY A 363 9.31 -9.55 -26.30
CA GLY A 363 9.17 -10.86 -25.66
C GLY A 363 9.29 -10.81 -24.13
N ALA A 364 9.14 -9.64 -23.50
CA ALA A 364 9.36 -9.46 -22.07
C ALA A 364 8.14 -9.81 -21.19
N LEU A 365 7.00 -10.14 -21.80
CA LEU A 365 5.75 -10.33 -21.06
C LEU A 365 5.34 -11.79 -20.88
N HIS A 366 6.01 -12.76 -21.51
CA HIS A 366 5.69 -14.18 -21.34
C HIS A 366 4.19 -14.52 -21.52
N LEU A 367 3.50 -13.89 -22.48
CA LEU A 367 2.05 -14.06 -22.68
C LEU A 367 1.64 -15.50 -23.04
N ASP A 368 2.55 -16.27 -23.62
CA ASP A 368 2.34 -17.69 -23.97
C ASP A 368 2.49 -18.62 -22.75
N ASP A 369 3.05 -18.14 -21.63
CA ASP A 369 3.11 -18.89 -20.37
C ASP A 369 1.80 -18.72 -19.59
N VAL A 370 0.97 -19.76 -19.64
CA VAL A 370 -0.36 -19.79 -19.03
C VAL A 370 -0.33 -19.70 -17.50
N ALA A 371 0.83 -19.93 -16.87
CA ALA A 371 1.02 -19.86 -15.44
C ALA A 371 1.95 -18.70 -15.02
N ALA A 372 2.34 -17.82 -15.95
CA ALA A 372 3.13 -16.64 -15.62
C ALA A 372 2.39 -15.72 -14.64
N GLY A 373 3.09 -15.24 -13.62
CA GLY A 373 2.61 -14.26 -12.64
C GLY A 373 3.10 -12.85 -12.96
N TYR A 374 2.21 -11.86 -12.84
CA TYR A 374 2.46 -10.46 -13.19
C TYR A 374 2.33 -9.59 -11.95
N TYR A 375 3.39 -8.86 -11.59
CA TYR A 375 3.47 -8.04 -10.39
C TYR A 375 3.65 -6.58 -10.78
N LEU A 376 2.64 -5.77 -10.51
CA LEU A 376 2.55 -4.39 -10.97
C LEU A 376 2.65 -3.45 -9.78
N CYS A 377 3.54 -2.45 -9.87
CA CYS A 377 3.64 -1.42 -8.85
C CYS A 377 4.05 -0.06 -9.45
N GLY A 378 3.23 0.96 -9.24
CA GLY A 378 3.40 2.29 -9.85
C GLY A 378 2.17 3.19 -9.65
N PRO A 379 1.99 4.26 -10.44
CA PRO A 379 0.79 5.09 -10.40
C PRO A 379 -0.49 4.27 -10.64
N ALA A 380 -1.54 4.54 -9.86
CA ALA A 380 -2.79 3.77 -9.86
C ALA A 380 -3.42 3.65 -11.26
N GLU A 381 -3.53 4.77 -11.98
CA GLU A 381 -4.09 4.80 -13.34
C GLU A 381 -3.32 3.87 -14.29
N TRP A 382 -1.99 3.89 -14.22
CA TRP A 382 -1.15 3.04 -15.07
C TRP A 382 -1.31 1.55 -14.73
N MET A 383 -1.41 1.19 -13.45
CA MET A 383 -1.62 -0.21 -13.06
C MET A 383 -2.99 -0.73 -13.51
N VAL A 384 -4.04 0.07 -13.38
CA VAL A 384 -5.39 -0.27 -13.87
C VAL A 384 -5.38 -0.47 -15.38
N GLN A 385 -4.77 0.45 -16.14
CA GLN A 385 -4.63 0.33 -17.59
C GLN A 385 -3.82 -0.90 -18.00
N THR A 386 -2.75 -1.20 -17.26
CA THR A 386 -1.88 -2.36 -17.53
C THR A 386 -2.59 -3.68 -17.24
N ARG A 387 -3.35 -3.77 -16.14
CA ARG A 387 -4.19 -4.94 -15.84
C ARG A 387 -5.25 -5.16 -16.92
N ALA A 388 -5.93 -4.10 -17.36
CA ALA A 388 -6.91 -4.19 -18.44
C ALA A 388 -6.27 -4.70 -19.74
N TRP A 389 -5.11 -4.15 -20.12
CA TRP A 389 -4.37 -4.59 -21.29
C TRP A 389 -3.95 -6.07 -21.19
N LEU A 390 -3.48 -6.54 -20.03
CA LEU A 390 -3.15 -7.95 -19.81
C LEU A 390 -4.40 -8.85 -19.94
N GLY A 391 -5.54 -8.41 -19.42
CA GLY A 391 -6.83 -9.08 -19.58
C GLY A 391 -7.28 -9.19 -21.05
N GLU A 392 -7.08 -8.14 -21.84
CA GLU A 392 -7.32 -8.17 -23.30
C GLU A 392 -6.40 -9.15 -24.04
N LYS A 393 -5.25 -9.50 -23.44
CA LYS A 393 -4.33 -10.55 -23.94
C LYS A 393 -4.63 -11.94 -23.35
N GLY A 394 -5.71 -12.09 -22.60
CA GLY A 394 -6.14 -13.38 -22.04
C GLY A 394 -5.42 -13.78 -20.74
N VAL A 395 -4.75 -12.85 -20.06
CA VAL A 395 -4.17 -13.12 -18.74
C VAL A 395 -5.30 -13.12 -17.70
N ASP A 396 -5.38 -14.19 -16.92
CA ASP A 396 -6.35 -14.30 -15.84
C ASP A 396 -6.03 -13.28 -14.74
N SER A 397 -7.07 -12.60 -14.23
CA SER A 397 -6.97 -11.66 -13.13
C SER A 397 -6.30 -12.21 -11.87
N GLU A 398 -6.43 -13.52 -11.59
CA GLU A 398 -5.79 -14.14 -10.43
C GLU A 398 -4.25 -14.16 -10.52
N ARG A 399 -3.71 -14.01 -11.73
CA ARG A 399 -2.25 -13.96 -12.00
C ARG A 399 -1.71 -12.53 -12.06
N ILE A 400 -2.55 -11.52 -11.91
CA ILE A 400 -2.16 -10.11 -11.98
C ILE A 400 -2.28 -9.50 -10.57
N HIS A 401 -1.14 -9.26 -9.95
CA HIS A 401 -1.02 -8.73 -8.61
C HIS A 401 -0.66 -7.24 -8.68
N LEU A 402 -1.37 -6.40 -7.92
CA LEU A 402 -1.20 -4.94 -7.92
C LEU A 402 -0.92 -4.47 -6.49
N GLU A 403 0.08 -3.61 -6.32
CA GLU A 403 0.31 -2.88 -5.06
C GLU A 403 -0.04 -1.41 -5.23
N LEU A 404 -1.12 -0.96 -4.57
CA LEU A 404 -1.60 0.41 -4.62
C LEU A 404 -1.05 1.23 -3.44
N PHE A 405 -0.14 2.17 -3.72
CA PHE A 405 0.31 3.19 -2.74
C PHE A 405 -0.73 4.30 -2.49
N ASN A 406 -2.00 3.94 -2.29
CA ASN A 406 -3.06 4.92 -2.04
C ASN A 406 -3.93 4.53 -0.83
N VAL A 407 -4.82 5.43 -0.41
CA VAL A 407 -5.71 5.28 0.75
C VAL A 407 -6.81 4.26 0.46
N GLY A 408 -6.61 3.01 0.88
CA GLY A 408 -7.64 1.99 1.12
C GLY A 408 -8.82 1.98 0.15
N ASP A 409 -8.57 2.01 -1.16
CA ASP A 409 -9.63 2.05 -2.15
C ASP A 409 -10.40 0.72 -2.13
N VAL A 410 -11.72 0.80 -1.96
CA VAL A 410 -12.63 -0.34 -1.82
C VAL A 410 -13.13 -0.77 -3.20
N ASN A 411 -12.62 -0.18 -4.29
CA ASN A 411 -13.05 -0.50 -5.65
C ASN A 411 -13.07 -2.02 -5.87
N THR A 412 -14.28 -2.58 -5.95
CA THR A 412 -14.60 -3.98 -6.22
C THR A 412 -14.27 -4.38 -7.67
N HIS A 413 -13.72 -3.44 -8.44
CA HIS A 413 -13.16 -3.65 -9.77
C HIS A 413 -11.63 -3.70 -9.78
N VAL A 414 -10.96 -3.64 -8.61
CA VAL A 414 -9.52 -3.93 -8.44
C VAL A 414 -9.24 -5.42 -8.46
#